data_AF-A0A2R6CAS3-F1
#
_entry.id   AF-A0A2R6CAS3-F1
#
_cell.length_a   1.000
_cell.length_b   1.000
_cell.length_c   1.000
_cell.angle_alpha   90.00
_cell.angle_beta   90.00
_cell.angle_gamma   90.00
#
_symmetry.space_group_name_H-M   'P 1'
#
loop_
_entity.id
_entity.type
_entity.pdbx_description
1 polymer ?
#
loop_
_entity_poly.entity_id
_entity_poly.type
_entity_poly.pdbx_seq_one_letter_code
_entity_poly.pdbx_strand_id
1 'polypeptide(L)'
;KPTVVLTHWKGSMHRDHTATSKIVEDALFYSSIRSLNGGNPPHYVRALYYAENWEDEVGYRPEILVDVSESFELWRRAMANYAFAGGATGFNYIEYYSCLMRLHGLRIGKAYAAALMRPEYVTHMAFDEIPL
;
A
#
# COMPACT_ATOMS: atom_id res chain seq x y z
N LYS A 1 -1.98 -16.47 6.62
CA LYS A 1 -1.87 -15.86 7.96
C LYS A 1 -0.84 -14.74 7.93
N PRO A 2 -1.14 -13.60 7.26
CA PRO A 2 -0.19 -12.51 7.11
C PRO A 2 0.00 -11.73 8.42
N THR A 3 1.21 -11.24 8.67
CA THR A 3 1.48 -10.29 9.76
C THR A 3 0.98 -8.89 9.39
N VAL A 4 1.22 -8.48 8.14
CA VAL A 4 0.89 -7.17 7.59
C VAL A 4 0.08 -7.36 6.31
N VAL A 5 -0.90 -6.49 6.08
CA VAL A 5 -1.66 -6.42 4.83
C VAL A 5 -1.50 -5.01 4.24
N LEU A 6 -1.24 -4.95 2.94
CA LEU A 6 -1.26 -3.72 2.14
C LEU A 6 -2.47 -3.76 1.21
N THR A 7 -3.19 -2.65 1.07
CA THR A 7 -4.35 -2.56 0.16
C THR A 7 -4.51 -1.14 -0.41
N HIS A 8 -5.57 -0.91 -1.18
CA HIS A 8 -5.90 0.39 -1.78
C HIS A 8 -6.60 1.34 -0.81
N TRP A 9 -6.43 2.65 -1.02
CA TRP A 9 -7.15 3.66 -0.26
C TRP A 9 -8.63 3.76 -0.65
N LYS A 10 -9.50 3.94 0.35
CA LYS A 10 -10.96 4.06 0.16
C LYS A 10 -11.40 5.32 -0.59
N GLY A 11 -10.55 6.35 -0.68
CA GLY A 11 -10.81 7.61 -1.39
C GLY A 11 -10.33 7.65 -2.84
N SER A 12 -9.92 6.51 -3.41
CA SER A 12 -9.51 6.41 -4.81
C SER A 12 -10.62 6.81 -5.78
N MET A 13 -10.28 7.49 -6.88
CA MET A 13 -11.24 7.73 -7.97
C MET A 13 -11.59 6.44 -8.74
N HIS A 14 -10.76 5.40 -8.64
CA HIS A 14 -10.99 4.14 -9.32
C HIS A 14 -11.87 3.22 -8.46
N ARG A 15 -13.04 2.84 -9.00
CA ARG A 15 -14.05 2.07 -8.27
C ARG A 15 -13.53 0.75 -7.73
N ASP A 16 -12.69 0.05 -8.49
CA ASP A 16 -12.17 -1.25 -8.10
C ASP A 16 -11.23 -1.12 -6.88
N HIS A 17 -10.43 -0.04 -6.81
CA HIS A 17 -9.61 0.26 -5.63
C HIS A 17 -10.47 0.43 -4.38
N THR A 18 -11.55 1.22 -4.48
CA THR A 18 -12.46 1.44 -3.34
C THR A 18 -13.17 0.15 -2.91
N ALA A 19 -13.55 -0.70 -3.87
CA ALA A 19 -14.17 -2.00 -3.59
C ALA A 19 -13.18 -2.94 -2.91
N THR A 20 -11.95 -3.04 -3.40
CA THR A 20 -10.89 -3.85 -2.80
C THR A 20 -10.58 -3.39 -1.38
N SER A 21 -10.47 -2.07 -1.15
CA SER A 21 -10.25 -1.49 0.18
C SER A 21 -11.29 -2.00 1.19
N LYS A 22 -12.57 -1.86 0.85
CA LYS A 22 -13.70 -2.32 1.68
C LYS A 22 -13.68 -3.83 1.92
N ILE A 23 -13.48 -4.62 0.86
CA ILE A 23 -13.44 -6.09 0.96
C ILE A 23 -12.32 -6.53 1.89
N VAL A 24 -11.15 -5.90 1.80
CA VAL A 24 -10.01 -6.23 2.66
C VAL A 24 -10.34 -5.92 4.11
N GLU A 25 -10.87 -4.74 4.43
CA GLU A 25 -11.24 -4.37 5.80
C GLU A 25 -12.27 -5.33 6.41
N ASP A 26 -13.33 -5.68 5.67
CA ASP A 26 -14.34 -6.65 6.10
C ASP A 26 -13.71 -8.04 6.32
N ALA A 27 -12.83 -8.48 5.40
CA ALA A 27 -12.16 -9.77 5.48
C ALA A 27 -11.22 -9.87 6.68
N LEU A 28 -10.54 -8.78 7.05
CA LEU A 28 -9.71 -8.74 8.27
C LEU A 28 -10.56 -9.01 9.51
N PHE A 29 -11.71 -8.34 9.63
CA PHE A 29 -12.65 -8.57 10.73
C PHE A 29 -13.16 -10.02 10.73
N TYR A 30 -13.64 -10.53 9.60
CA TYR A 30 -14.15 -11.91 9.52
C TYR A 30 -13.09 -12.95 9.87
N SER A 31 -11.85 -12.76 9.40
CA SER A 31 -10.74 -13.69 9.67
C SER A 31 -10.38 -13.81 11.15
N SER A 32 -10.71 -12.78 11.94
CA SER A 32 -10.45 -12.72 13.38
C SER A 32 -11.53 -13.41 14.22
N ILE A 33 -12.67 -13.77 13.63
CA ILE A 33 -13.82 -14.35 14.35
C ILE A 33 -14.12 -15.75 13.81
N ARG A 34 -13.94 -16.77 14.65
CA ARG A 34 -14.10 -18.19 14.26
C ARG A 34 -15.46 -18.50 13.61
N SER A 35 -16.54 -17.95 14.15
CA SER A 35 -17.90 -18.16 13.63
C SER A 35 -18.14 -17.51 12.28
N LEU A 36 -17.39 -16.44 11.95
CA LEU A 36 -17.48 -15.74 10.67
C LEU A 36 -16.47 -16.27 9.63
N ASN A 37 -15.41 -16.96 10.08
CA ASN A 37 -14.37 -17.56 9.23
C ASN A 37 -14.63 -19.05 8.88
N GLY A 38 -15.90 -19.45 8.78
CA GLY A 38 -16.26 -20.83 8.41
C GLY A 38 -15.75 -21.91 9.39
N GLY A 39 -15.53 -21.55 10.67
CA GLY A 39 -15.05 -22.47 11.70
C GLY A 39 -13.53 -22.65 11.77
N ASN A 40 -12.77 -22.03 10.87
CA ASN A 40 -11.30 -22.06 10.86
C ASN A 40 -10.69 -21.37 12.09
N PRO A 41 -9.44 -21.71 12.46
CA PRO A 41 -8.72 -20.99 13.52
C PRO A 41 -8.64 -19.49 13.20
N PRO A 42 -9.04 -18.61 14.13
CA PRO A 42 -8.90 -17.17 13.98
C PRO A 42 -7.46 -16.76 13.65
N HIS A 43 -7.32 -15.73 12.82
CA HIS A 43 -6.05 -15.08 12.56
C HIS A 43 -6.21 -13.57 12.67
N TYR A 44 -5.37 -12.94 13.48
CA TYR A 44 -5.35 -11.50 13.66
C TYR A 44 -4.16 -10.92 12.88
N VAL A 45 -4.45 -10.04 11.93
CA VAL A 45 -3.42 -9.26 11.23
C VAL A 45 -2.98 -8.13 12.15
N ARG A 46 -1.66 -7.94 12.27
CA ARG A 46 -1.08 -6.94 13.20
C ARG A 46 -1.11 -5.52 12.64
N ALA A 47 -1.02 -5.37 11.32
CA ALA A 47 -1.06 -4.07 10.68
C ALA A 47 -1.75 -4.11 9.31
N LEU A 48 -2.51 -3.06 9.04
CA LEU A 48 -3.06 -2.72 7.73
C LEU A 48 -2.43 -1.39 7.28
N TYR A 49 -2.02 -1.30 6.03
CA TYR A 49 -1.62 -0.04 5.41
C TYR A 49 -2.24 0.10 4.01
N TYR A 50 -2.43 1.34 3.59
CA TYR A 50 -2.83 1.69 2.24
C TYR A 50 -1.60 2.12 1.45
N ALA A 51 -1.38 1.50 0.30
CA ALA A 51 -0.28 1.87 -0.59
C ALA A 51 -0.68 3.06 -1.46
N GLU A 52 0.27 3.98 -1.69
CA GLU A 52 0.06 5.17 -2.51
C GLU A 52 -0.29 4.80 -3.96
N ASN A 53 -1.35 5.41 -4.48
CA ASN A 53 -1.68 5.39 -5.90
C ASN A 53 -1.93 6.82 -6.42
N TRP A 54 -1.63 7.07 -7.69
CA TRP A 54 -1.91 8.35 -8.34
C TRP A 54 -3.41 8.70 -8.38
N GLU A 55 -4.29 7.70 -8.30
CA GLU A 55 -5.75 7.85 -8.29
C GLU A 55 -6.32 8.20 -6.91
N ASP A 56 -5.48 8.31 -5.87
CA ASP A 56 -5.90 8.45 -4.47
C ASP A 56 -5.97 9.93 -4.01
N GLU A 57 -6.38 10.84 -4.89
CA GLU A 57 -6.30 12.29 -4.67
C GLU A 57 -7.08 12.79 -3.44
N VAL A 58 -8.13 12.07 -3.01
CA VAL A 58 -9.01 12.49 -1.92
C VAL A 58 -8.62 11.82 -0.61
N GLY A 59 -7.96 12.58 0.27
CA GLY A 59 -7.74 12.21 1.67
C GLY A 59 -6.56 11.27 1.92
N TYR A 60 -5.91 10.72 0.88
CA TYR A 60 -4.66 9.99 1.05
C TYR A 60 -3.55 10.93 1.53
N ARG A 61 -2.71 10.44 2.44
CA ARG A 61 -1.54 11.16 2.94
C ARG A 61 -0.34 10.20 3.01
N PRO A 62 0.82 10.56 2.44
CA PRO A 62 2.03 9.76 2.54
C PRO A 62 2.64 9.89 3.95
N GLU A 63 2.05 9.19 4.92
CA GLU A 63 2.41 9.29 6.35
C GLU A 63 3.68 8.51 6.70
N ILE A 64 3.85 7.33 6.11
CA ILE A 64 4.95 6.42 6.40
C ILE A 64 5.78 6.29 5.12
N LEU A 65 7.08 6.59 5.21
CA LEU A 65 8.01 6.44 4.10
C LEU A 65 8.94 5.26 4.37
N VAL A 66 8.92 4.28 3.48
CA VAL A 66 9.69 3.04 3.58
C VAL A 66 10.85 3.11 2.60
N ASP A 67 12.09 2.94 3.07
CA ASP A 67 13.27 2.85 2.20
C ASP A 67 13.14 1.64 1.27
N VAL A 68 13.08 1.91 -0.04
CA VAL A 68 13.02 0.87 -1.09
C VAL A 68 14.22 0.96 -2.02
N SER A 69 15.29 1.63 -1.61
CA SER A 69 16.46 1.90 -2.45
C SER A 69 17.06 0.61 -3.03
N GLU A 70 17.16 -0.46 -2.24
CA GLU A 70 17.68 -1.75 -2.67
C GLU A 70 16.71 -2.53 -3.59
N SER A 71 15.41 -2.26 -3.49
CA SER A 71 14.36 -2.97 -4.22
C SER A 71 13.87 -2.23 -5.47
N PHE A 72 14.26 -0.97 -5.66
CA PHE A 72 13.80 -0.12 -6.75
C PHE A 72 14.01 -0.74 -8.14
N GLU A 73 15.19 -1.27 -8.42
CA GLU A 73 15.48 -1.91 -9.72
C GLU A 73 14.74 -3.24 -9.92
N LEU A 74 14.41 -3.94 -8.83
CA LEU A 74 13.54 -5.11 -8.92
C LEU A 74 12.12 -4.69 -9.32
N TRP A 75 11.56 -3.67 -8.66
CA TRP A 75 10.25 -3.11 -8.99
C TRP A 75 10.20 -2.61 -10.44
N ARG A 76 11.19 -1.82 -10.87
CA ARG A 76 11.23 -1.24 -12.22
C ARG A 76 11.25 -2.32 -13.30
N ARG A 77 12.06 -3.38 -13.10
CA ARG A 77 12.11 -4.54 -14.02
C ARG A 77 10.80 -5.32 -14.01
N ALA A 78 10.17 -5.51 -12.85
CA ALA A 78 8.88 -6.19 -12.76
C ALA A 78 7.80 -5.42 -13.54
N MET A 79 7.69 -4.11 -13.30
CA MET A 79 6.72 -3.24 -13.97
C MET A 79 6.91 -3.20 -15.50
N ALA A 80 8.15 -3.28 -15.99
CA ALA A 80 8.44 -3.30 -17.43
C ALA A 80 7.85 -4.51 -18.18
N ASN A 81 7.42 -5.57 -17.48
CA ASN A 81 6.73 -6.70 -18.10
C ASN A 81 5.26 -6.42 -18.43
N TYR A 82 4.70 -5.31 -17.93
CA TYR A 82 3.30 -4.94 -18.18
C TYR A 82 3.24 -3.87 -19.27
N ALA A 83 2.64 -4.22 -20.42
CA ALA A 83 2.61 -3.35 -21.60
C ALA A 83 2.03 -1.94 -21.30
N PHE A 84 1.04 -1.84 -20.41
CA PHE A 84 0.45 -0.55 -20.03
C PHE A 84 1.41 0.32 -19.20
N ALA A 85 2.31 -0.30 -18.41
CA ALA A 85 3.12 0.41 -17.43
C ALA A 85 4.19 1.31 -18.07
N GLY A 86 4.67 0.93 -19.26
CA GLY A 86 5.66 1.69 -20.03
C GLY A 86 5.08 2.84 -20.86
N GLY A 87 3.82 3.21 -20.69
CA GLY A 87 3.21 4.34 -21.40
C GLY A 87 2.54 4.01 -22.72
N ALA A 88 2.35 2.73 -23.07
CA ALA A 88 1.62 2.33 -24.28
C ALA A 88 0.17 2.88 -24.33
N THR A 89 -0.38 3.25 -23.17
CA THR A 89 -1.71 3.84 -23.01
C THR A 89 -1.69 5.36 -22.81
N GLY A 90 -0.54 6.01 -23.00
CA GLY A 90 -0.36 7.46 -22.88
C GLY A 90 0.19 7.95 -21.53
N PHE A 91 0.05 7.17 -20.45
CA PHE A 91 0.59 7.51 -19.13
C PHE A 91 1.76 6.59 -18.75
N ASN A 92 2.95 7.15 -18.56
CA ASN A 92 4.14 6.38 -18.21
C ASN A 92 4.20 6.11 -16.70
N TYR A 93 3.55 5.04 -16.27
CA TYR A 93 3.49 4.65 -14.85
C TYR A 93 4.87 4.40 -14.25
N ILE A 94 5.78 3.77 -15.00
CA ILE A 94 7.14 3.48 -14.50
C ILE A 94 7.86 4.79 -14.19
N GLU A 95 7.82 5.77 -15.09
CA GLU A 95 8.46 7.06 -14.88
C GLU A 95 7.80 7.85 -13.76
N TYR A 96 6.47 7.94 -13.77
CA TYR A 96 5.70 8.63 -12.73
C TYR A 96 6.05 8.12 -11.33
N TYR A 97 5.97 6.80 -11.11
CA TYR A 97 6.26 6.21 -9.80
C TYR A 97 7.76 6.22 -9.47
N SER A 98 8.66 6.21 -10.47
CA SER A 98 10.09 6.41 -10.23
C SER A 98 10.38 7.81 -9.67
N CYS A 99 9.77 8.85 -10.26
CA CYS A 99 9.87 10.21 -9.77
C CYS A 99 9.26 10.36 -8.37
N LEU A 100 8.07 9.78 -8.14
CA LEU A 100 7.38 9.85 -6.86
C LEU A 100 8.19 9.19 -5.74
N MET A 101 8.70 7.98 -5.98
CA MET A 101 9.57 7.30 -5.02
C MET A 101 10.88 8.05 -4.78
N ARG A 102 11.40 8.74 -5.80
CA ARG A 102 12.60 9.58 -5.64
C ARG A 102 12.33 10.77 -4.72
N LEU A 103 11.19 11.46 -4.91
CA LEU A 103 10.78 12.58 -4.06
C LEU A 103 10.60 12.14 -2.59
N HIS A 104 9.94 11.01 -2.36
CA HIS A 104 9.80 10.45 -1.02
C HIS A 104 11.15 10.05 -0.41
N GLY A 105 12.02 9.42 -1.19
CA GLY A 105 13.37 9.04 -0.75
C GLY A 105 14.17 10.23 -0.23
N LEU A 106 14.13 11.35 -0.97
CA LEU A 106 14.78 12.60 -0.57
C LEU A 106 14.30 13.12 0.79
N ARG A 107 13.03 12.93 1.14
CA ARG A 107 12.46 13.38 2.43
C ARG A 107 13.02 12.63 3.63
N ILE A 108 13.56 11.42 3.44
CA ILE A 108 14.15 10.58 4.49
C ILE A 108 15.64 10.30 4.30
N GLY A 109 16.31 11.04 3.40
CA GLY A 109 17.75 10.88 3.14
C GLY A 109 18.12 9.58 2.42
N LYS A 110 17.19 8.98 1.66
CA LYS A 110 17.38 7.74 0.91
C LYS A 110 17.32 7.96 -0.60
N ALA A 111 17.72 6.95 -1.38
CA ALA A 111 17.66 7.06 -2.84
C ALA A 111 16.21 7.02 -3.32
N TYR A 112 15.43 6.04 -2.81
CA TYR A 112 14.01 5.86 -3.14
C TYR A 112 13.24 5.45 -1.89
N ALA A 113 12.01 5.95 -1.75
CA ALA A 113 11.08 5.50 -0.71
C ALA A 113 9.67 5.32 -1.26
N ALA A 114 8.97 4.30 -0.80
CA ALA A 114 7.53 4.14 -1.06
C ALA A 114 6.73 4.75 0.10
N ALA A 115 5.56 5.32 -0.21
CA ALA A 115 4.68 5.88 0.79
C ALA A 115 3.53 4.93 1.13
N LEU A 116 3.22 4.85 2.42
CA LEU A 116 2.07 4.14 2.97
C LEU A 116 1.27 5.09 3.87
N MET A 117 -0.03 4.81 4.00
CA MET A 117 -0.92 5.43 4.96
C MET A 117 -1.49 4.38 5.91
N ARG A 118 -1.60 4.71 7.19
CA ARG A 118 -2.30 3.87 8.18
C ARG A 118 -3.79 4.18 8.22
N PRO A 119 -4.63 3.27 8.73
CA PRO A 119 -6.03 3.57 9.01
C PRO A 119 -6.19 4.73 10.00
N GLU A 120 -7.17 5.60 9.75
CA GLU A 120 -7.44 6.80 10.54
C GLU A 120 -7.73 6.49 12.03
N TYR A 121 -8.29 5.30 12.30
CA TYR A 121 -8.58 4.85 13.66
C TYR A 121 -7.34 4.38 14.44
N VAL A 122 -6.16 4.28 13.79
CA VAL A 122 -4.89 3.96 14.43
C VAL A 122 -4.19 5.27 14.80
N THR A 123 -4.59 5.85 15.94
CA THR A 123 -4.12 7.20 16.32
C THR A 123 -2.71 7.21 16.93
N HIS A 124 -2.24 6.14 17.57
CA HIS A 124 -0.90 6.09 18.16
C HIS A 124 -0.34 4.66 18.20
N MET A 125 0.54 4.32 17.26
CA MET A 125 1.57 3.31 17.51
C MET A 125 2.91 4.03 17.36
N ALA A 126 3.79 3.88 18.35
CA ALA A 126 5.15 4.39 18.22
C ALA A 126 5.85 3.67 17.06
N PHE A 127 6.68 4.39 16.29
CA PHE A 127 7.42 3.86 15.14
C PHE A 127 8.22 2.59 15.48
N ASP A 128 8.59 2.41 16.75
CA ASP A 128 9.40 1.29 17.24
C ASP A 128 8.66 -0.06 17.26
N GLU A 129 7.35 -0.08 16.99
CA GLU A 129 6.52 -1.30 17.01
C GLU A 129 6.10 -1.78 15.62
N ILE A 130 6.54 -1.12 14.54
CA ILE A 130 6.23 -1.53 13.18
C ILE A 130 7.01 -2.82 12.86
N PRO A 131 6.37 -3.99 12.70
CA PRO A 131 7.06 -5.20 12.30
C PRO A 131 7.23 -5.16 10.78
N LEU A 132 8.30 -4.51 10.31
CA LEU A 132 8.85 -4.71 8.97
C LEU A 132 9.92 -5.80 9.01
#